data_AF-A0A350DI99-F1
#
_entry.id   AF-A0A350DI99-F1
#
_cell.length_a   1.000
_cell.length_b   1.000
_cell.length_c   1.000
_cell.angle_alpha   90.00
_cell.angle_beta   90.00
_cell.angle_gamma   90.00
#
_symmetry.space_group_name_H-M   'P 1'
#
loop_
_entity.id
_entity.type
_entity.pdbx_description
1 polymer ?
#
loop_
_entity_poly.entity_id
_entity_poly.type
_entity_poly.pdbx_seq_one_letter_code
_entity_poly.pdbx_strand_id
1 'polypeptide(L)'
;QALSGLALPEPNPFIASDLTLQGGQDEQPTALIETPTFTTWHMQDSRFNTPSVEWRVSLQHPSASYSAEEAVLTRLLAGWLNDSLNEPLYPA
;
A
#
# COMPACT_ATOMS: atom_id res chain seq x y z
N GLN A 1 36.71 -16.58 -4.21
CA GLN A 1 36.88 -15.13 -3.96
C GLN A 1 35.52 -14.48 -4.16
N ALA A 2 35.05 -13.65 -3.23
CA ALA A 2 33.76 -12.96 -3.37
C ALA A 2 33.81 -11.98 -4.56
N LEU A 3 32.71 -11.90 -5.32
CA LEU A 3 32.58 -10.97 -6.45
C LEU A 3 32.42 -9.54 -5.91
N SER A 4 33.22 -8.60 -6.40
CA SER A 4 33.12 -7.19 -6.02
C SER A 4 31.73 -6.63 -6.35
N GLY A 5 31.09 -5.98 -5.37
CA GLY A 5 29.76 -5.36 -5.54
C GLY A 5 28.57 -6.24 -5.14
N LEU A 6 28.80 -7.47 -4.68
CA LEU A 6 27.75 -8.32 -4.12
C LEU A 6 27.94 -8.49 -2.62
N ALA A 7 26.88 -8.24 -1.86
CA ALA A 7 26.81 -8.45 -0.43
C ALA A 7 25.53 -9.21 -0.06
N LEU A 8 25.53 -9.85 1.11
CA LEU A 8 24.28 -10.32 1.69
C LEU A 8 23.43 -9.13 2.13
N PRO A 9 22.10 -9.24 2.08
CA PRO A 9 21.22 -8.19 2.59
C PRO A 9 21.39 -8.05 4.11
N GLU A 10 21.14 -6.85 4.61
CA GLU A 10 21.00 -6.59 6.04
C GLU A 10 19.77 -7.33 6.62
N PRO A 11 19.70 -7.52 7.95
CA PRO A 11 18.53 -8.10 8.58
C PRO A 11 17.23 -7.38 8.19
N ASN A 12 16.22 -8.15 7.83
CA ASN A 12 14.94 -7.62 7.37
C ASN A 12 14.17 -6.93 8.52
N PRO A 13 13.93 -5.60 8.46
CA PRO A 13 13.24 -4.87 9.51
C PRO A 13 11.71 -5.04 9.50
N PHE A 14 11.14 -5.64 8.45
CA PHE A 14 9.69 -5.77 8.26
C PHE A 14 9.11 -7.09 8.79
N ILE A 15 9.94 -7.97 9.36
CA ILE A 15 9.44 -9.18 10.02
C ILE A 15 8.53 -8.77 11.19
N ALA A 16 7.23 -9.07 11.06
CA ALA A 16 6.23 -8.73 12.08
C ALA A 16 6.56 -9.41 13.41
N SER A 17 6.68 -8.60 14.47
CA SER A 17 6.97 -9.08 15.83
C SER A 17 5.74 -9.14 16.73
N ASP A 18 4.70 -8.35 16.43
CA ASP A 18 3.44 -8.34 17.15
C ASP A 18 2.35 -8.94 16.26
N LEU A 19 1.75 -10.04 16.74
CA LEU A 19 0.70 -10.79 16.07
C LEU A 19 -0.58 -10.82 16.91
N THR A 20 -0.71 -9.90 17.86
CA THR A 20 -1.87 -9.80 18.74
C THR A 20 -3.12 -9.50 17.93
N LEU A 21 -4.15 -10.32 18.12
CA LEU A 21 -5.44 -10.13 17.47
C LEU A 21 -6.24 -9.08 18.21
N GLN A 22 -6.73 -8.09 17.46
CA GLN A 22 -7.65 -7.08 17.98
C GLN A 22 -9.07 -7.66 17.97
N GLY A 23 -9.75 -7.56 19.11
CA GLY A 23 -11.16 -7.93 19.22
C GLY A 23 -12.05 -6.90 18.51
N GLY A 24 -13.23 -7.34 18.04
CA GLY A 24 -14.19 -6.50 17.34
C GLY A 24 -14.56 -7.06 15.98
N GLN A 25 -15.75 -6.67 15.51
CA GLN A 25 -16.23 -6.96 14.17
C GLN A 25 -17.27 -5.91 13.80
N ASP A 26 -17.15 -5.37 12.59
CA ASP A 26 -18.17 -4.53 11.98
C ASP A 26 -19.03 -5.37 11.03
N GLU A 27 -20.33 -5.11 10.98
CA GLU A 27 -21.23 -5.79 10.03
C GLU A 27 -21.04 -5.28 8.59
N GLN A 28 -20.62 -4.02 8.43
CA GLN A 28 -20.44 -3.35 7.15
C GLN A 28 -19.43 -2.19 7.28
N PRO A 29 -18.83 -1.72 6.18
CA PRO A 29 -17.96 -0.55 6.21
C PRO A 29 -18.69 0.71 6.66
N THR A 30 -18.03 1.49 7.50
CA THR A 30 -18.53 2.78 7.99
C THR A 30 -17.59 3.90 7.60
N ALA A 31 -18.14 5.07 7.25
CA ALA A 31 -17.32 6.26 7.01
C ALA A 31 -16.86 6.80 8.37
N LEU A 32 -15.55 6.88 8.55
CA LEU A 32 -14.95 7.47 9.77
C LEU A 32 -14.70 8.96 9.60
N ILE A 33 -14.32 9.37 8.38
CA ILE A 33 -13.97 10.74 8.04
C ILE A 33 -14.57 11.06 6.68
N GLU A 34 -15.32 12.17 6.62
CA GLU A 34 -15.88 12.72 5.39
C GLU A 34 -15.49 14.20 5.29
N THR A 35 -14.76 14.54 4.23
CA THR A 35 -14.38 15.92 3.91
C THR A 35 -14.65 16.20 2.43
N PRO A 36 -14.67 17.47 2.00
CA PRO A 36 -14.79 17.80 0.58
C PRO A 36 -13.68 17.22 -0.31
N THR A 37 -12.52 16.84 0.25
CA THR A 37 -11.35 16.41 -0.51
C THR A 37 -11.06 14.92 -0.41
N PHE A 38 -11.52 14.23 0.64
CA PHE A 38 -11.39 12.78 0.77
C PHE A 38 -12.40 12.18 1.76
N THR A 39 -12.62 10.87 1.61
CA THR A 39 -13.42 10.05 2.51
C THR A 39 -12.61 8.84 2.95
N THR A 40 -12.70 8.47 4.24
CA THR A 40 -12.10 7.25 4.78
C THR A 40 -13.18 6.31 5.30
N TRP A 41 -13.11 5.06 4.86
CA TRP A 41 -14.00 3.99 5.30
C TRP A 41 -13.21 2.96 6.11
N HIS A 42 -13.86 2.38 7.11
CA HIS A 42 -13.29 1.33 7.95
C HIS A 42 -14.28 0.18 8.11
N MET A 43 -13.75 -1.04 8.14
CA MET A 43 -14.48 -2.24 8.53
C MET A 43 -13.50 -3.20 9.18
N GLN A 44 -13.73 -3.56 10.44
CA GLN A 44 -13.00 -4.64 11.09
C GLN A 44 -13.66 -5.99 10.78
N ASP A 45 -12.87 -6.94 10.29
CA ASP A 45 -13.32 -8.30 9.98
C ASP A 45 -12.54 -9.32 10.83
N SER A 46 -13.25 -10.08 11.66
CA SER A 46 -12.64 -11.13 12.50
C SER A 46 -12.84 -12.54 11.95
N ARG A 47 -13.49 -12.72 10.79
CA ARG A 47 -13.82 -14.05 10.22
C ARG A 47 -12.61 -14.95 9.99
N PHE A 48 -11.44 -14.37 9.75
CA PHE A 48 -10.22 -15.11 9.40
C PHE A 48 -9.22 -15.24 10.55
N ASN A 49 -9.50 -14.64 11.72
CA ASN A 49 -8.66 -14.73 12.92
C ASN A 49 -7.15 -14.54 12.64
N THR A 50 -6.82 -13.59 11.77
CA THR A 50 -5.47 -13.34 11.25
C THR A 50 -5.06 -11.89 11.57
N PRO A 51 -3.83 -11.61 12.04
CA PRO A 51 -3.35 -10.25 12.31
C PRO A 51 -2.94 -9.54 11.01
N SER A 52 -3.89 -9.40 10.09
CA SER A 52 -3.70 -8.79 8.77
C SER A 52 -4.70 -7.67 8.54
N VAL A 53 -4.29 -6.69 7.74
CA VAL A 53 -5.14 -5.58 7.31
C VAL A 53 -4.95 -5.35 5.81
N GLU A 54 -5.99 -4.87 5.15
CA GLU A 54 -5.93 -4.42 3.76
C GLU A 54 -6.13 -2.89 3.70
N TRP A 55 -5.20 -2.19 3.07
CA TRP A 55 -5.33 -0.77 2.78
C TRP A 55 -5.63 -0.59 1.29
N ARG A 56 -6.71 0.13 0.99
CA ARG A 56 -7.08 0.51 -0.38
C ARG A 56 -7.13 2.02 -0.49
N VAL A 57 -6.31 2.57 -1.40
CA VAL A 57 -6.22 4.02 -1.64
C VAL A 57 -6.54 4.29 -3.10
N SER A 58 -7.46 5.23 -3.35
CA SER A 58 -7.80 5.71 -4.69
C SER A 58 -7.48 7.19 -4.79
N LEU A 59 -6.44 7.53 -5.55
CA LEU A 59 -6.08 8.91 -5.85
C LEU A 59 -6.71 9.31 -7.19
N GLN A 60 -7.54 10.35 -7.17
CA GLN A 60 -8.25 10.83 -8.35
C GLN A 60 -7.80 12.24 -8.69
N HIS A 61 -7.44 12.46 -9.95
CA HIS A 61 -7.12 13.78 -10.47
C HIS A 61 -7.80 13.98 -11.83
N PRO A 62 -8.56 15.07 -12.05
CA PRO A 62 -9.36 15.26 -13.26
C PRO A 62 -8.58 15.15 -14.58
N SER A 63 -7.32 15.59 -14.58
CA SER A 63 -6.49 15.60 -15.79
C SER A 63 -5.69 14.31 -16.03
N ALA A 64 -5.80 13.30 -15.16
CA ALA A 64 -4.95 12.11 -15.23
C ALA A 64 -5.07 11.31 -16.55
N SER A 65 -6.17 11.49 -17.28
CA SER A 65 -6.42 10.83 -18.56
C SER A 65 -7.17 11.74 -19.55
N TYR A 66 -6.94 13.06 -19.47
CA TYR A 66 -7.69 14.03 -20.27
C TYR A 66 -7.38 13.93 -21.77
N SER A 67 -6.11 13.72 -22.14
CA SER A 67 -5.71 13.32 -23.49
C SER A 67 -4.87 12.04 -23.48
N ALA A 68 -4.53 11.56 -24.69
CA ALA A 68 -3.63 10.42 -24.86
C ALA A 68 -2.24 10.68 -24.23
N GLU A 69 -1.76 11.92 -24.26
CA GLU A 69 -0.47 12.28 -23.66
C GLU A 69 -0.51 12.17 -22.13
N GLU A 70 -1.50 12.80 -21.46
CA GLU A 70 -1.61 12.70 -20.00
C GLU A 70 -1.85 11.26 -19.54
N ALA A 71 -2.62 10.47 -20.29
CA ALA A 71 -2.82 9.05 -19.96
C ALA A 71 -1.50 8.26 -19.99
N VAL A 72 -0.63 8.52 -20.97
CA VAL A 72 0.70 7.91 -21.06
C VAL A 72 1.61 8.41 -19.93
N LEU A 73 1.63 9.71 -19.65
CA LEU A 73 2.43 10.29 -18.56
C LEU A 73 2.02 9.75 -17.19
N THR A 74 0.73 9.64 -16.90
CA THR A 74 0.20 9.05 -15.67
C THR A 74 0.66 7.60 -15.52
N ARG A 75 0.62 6.81 -16.60
CA ARG A 75 1.10 5.43 -16.59
C ARG A 75 2.61 5.33 -16.37
N LEU A 76 3.39 6.21 -17.01
CA LEU A 76 4.83 6.29 -16.82
C LEU A 76 5.19 6.66 -15.38
N LEU A 77 4.49 7.64 -14.80
CA LEU A 77 4.66 8.04 -13.41
C LEU A 77 4.37 6.89 -12.45
N ALA A 78 3.25 6.18 -12.64
CA ALA A 78 2.89 5.03 -11.81
C ALA A 78 3.92 3.90 -11.91
N GLY A 79 4.42 3.62 -13.13
CA GLY A 79 5.46 2.62 -13.35
C GLY A 79 6.79 3.00 -12.70
N TRP A 80 7.23 4.25 -12.87
CA TRP A 80 8.44 4.78 -12.24
C TRP A 80 8.35 4.75 -10.72
N LEU A 81 7.19 5.13 -10.15
CA LEU A 81 6.99 5.09 -8.69
C LEU A 81 7.12 3.67 -8.17
N ASN A 82 6.47 2.69 -8.81
CA ASN A 82 6.57 1.28 -8.45
C ASN A 82 8.03 0.77 -8.51
N ASP A 83 8.76 1.11 -9.57
CA ASP A 83 10.16 0.72 -9.72
C ASP A 83 11.04 1.35 -8.63
N SER A 84 10.87 2.65 -8.37
CA SER A 84 11.66 3.38 -7.36
C SER A 84 11.43 2.88 -5.93
N LEU A 85 10.25 2.35 -5.65
CA LEU A 85 9.88 1.80 -4.34
C LEU A 85 10.18 0.31 -4.22
N ASN A 86 10.44 -0.39 -5.34
CA ASN A 86 10.59 -1.84 -5.34
C ASN A 86 11.79 -2.29 -4.51
N GLU A 87 12.96 -1.68 -4.67
CA GLU A 87 14.16 -2.03 -3.90
C GLU A 87 14.00 -1.80 -2.38
N PRO A 88 13.62 -0.60 -1.90
CA PRO A 88 13.50 -0.36 -0.46
C PRO A 88 12.35 -1.15 0.20
N LEU A 89 11.28 -1.49 -0.55
CA LEU A 89 10.13 -2.23 -0.02
C LEU A 89 10.18 -3.73 -0.33
N TYR A 90 11.17 -4.24 -1.06
CA TYR A 90 11.32 -5.67 -1.30
C TYR A 90 11.35 -6.52 -0.01
N PRO A 91 12.03 -6.09 1.08
CA PRO A 91 11.98 -6.87 2.32
C PRO A 91 10.65 -6.76 3.08
N ALA A 92 9.71 -5.89 2.67
CA ALA A 92 8.44 -5.65 3.35
C ALA A 92 7.35 -6.70 3.08
#